data_AF-A0A4R3VXD1-F1
#
_entry.id   AF-A0A4R3VXD1-F1
#
_cell.length_a   1.000
_cell.length_b   1.000
_cell.length_c   1.000
_cell.angle_alpha   90.00
_cell.angle_beta   90.00
_cell.angle_gamma   90.00
#
_symmetry.space_group_name_H-M   'P 1'
#
loop_
_entity.id
_entity.type
_entity.pdbx_description
1 polymer ?
#
loop_
_entity_poly.entity_id
_entity_poly.type
_entity_poly.pdbx_seq_one_letter_code
_entity_poly.pdbx_strand_id
1 'polypeptide(L)'
;MIKHFFNKRVSYIENVINYFLTLHSIKHTSAHLQESIDSHVESPSMLSVKDVLFEYGIESAAVRKGSYTYEDFETPFICSIQEEDWGQSAFTVVTANEGGEISYLDPVIKL
;
A
#
# COMPACT_ATOMS: atom_id res chain seq x y z
N MET A 1 25.72 -14.45 21.50
CA MET A 1 26.17 -13.28 20.70
C MET A 1 25.04 -12.96 19.73
N ILE A 2 24.17 -12.00 20.09
CA ILE A 2 22.93 -11.71 19.37
C ILE A 2 23.30 -10.84 18.16
N LYS A 3 23.25 -11.41 16.96
CA LYS A 3 23.33 -10.64 15.71
C LYS A 3 21.97 -9.95 15.53
N HIS A 4 21.88 -8.69 15.95
CA HIS A 4 20.77 -7.82 15.59
C HIS A 4 20.90 -7.51 14.09
N PHE A 5 20.33 -8.37 13.25
CA PHE A 5 20.04 -8.00 11.87
C PHE A 5 18.82 -7.08 11.90
N PHE A 6 19.05 -5.77 11.87
CA PHE A 6 18.03 -4.82 11.46
C PHE A 6 17.72 -5.08 9.99
N ASN A 7 16.85 -6.06 9.72
CA ASN A 7 16.25 -6.18 8.42
C ASN A 7 15.24 -5.04 8.33
N LYS A 8 15.69 -3.88 7.82
CA LYS A 8 14.85 -2.71 7.56
C LYS A 8 13.81 -3.17 6.54
N ARG A 9 12.64 -3.65 7.01
CA ARG A 9 11.53 -4.05 6.12
C ARG A 9 11.06 -2.78 5.42
N VAL A 10 11.57 -2.57 4.22
CA VAL A 10 11.14 -1.48 3.35
C VAL A 10 9.77 -1.87 2.84
N SER A 11 8.73 -1.09 3.18
CA SER A 11 7.45 -1.19 2.49
C SER A 11 7.68 -0.87 1.02
N TYR A 12 7.45 -1.83 0.13
CA TYR A 12 7.56 -1.60 -1.30
C TYR A 12 6.27 -0.92 -1.78
N ILE A 13 6.17 0.38 -1.53
CA ILE A 13 5.07 1.23 -2.01
C ILE A 13 4.86 1.06 -3.53
N GLU A 14 5.95 0.85 -4.28
CA GLU A 14 5.92 0.47 -5.69
C GLU A 14 5.07 -0.78 -5.93
N ASN A 15 5.31 -1.88 -5.19
CA ASN A 15 4.54 -3.13 -5.35
C ASN A 15 3.05 -2.93 -5.07
N VAL A 16 2.73 -2.14 -4.04
CA VAL A 16 1.35 -1.83 -3.66
C VAL A 16 0.65 -1.06 -4.78
N ILE A 17 1.27 0.01 -5.29
CA ILE A 17 0.67 0.84 -6.34
C ILE A 17 0.62 0.04 -7.66
N ASN A 18 1.69 -0.66 -8.03
CA ASN A 18 1.74 -1.53 -9.22
C ASN A 18 0.62 -2.58 -9.19
N TYR A 19 0.44 -3.26 -8.06
CA TYR A 19 -0.63 -4.25 -7.88
C TYR A 19 -2.01 -3.59 -7.99
N PHE A 20 -2.21 -2.45 -7.33
CA PHE A 20 -3.49 -1.72 -7.38
C PHE A 20 -3.84 -1.28 -8.81
N LEU A 21 -2.90 -0.66 -9.53
CA LEU A 21 -3.09 -0.26 -10.93
C LEU A 21 -3.37 -1.48 -11.84
N THR A 22 -2.70 -2.61 -11.57
CA THR A 22 -2.92 -3.86 -12.31
C THR A 22 -4.33 -4.42 -12.08
N LEU A 23 -4.84 -4.42 -10.85
CA LEU A 23 -6.21 -4.83 -10.55
C LEU A 23 -7.25 -4.00 -11.32
N HIS A 24 -7.00 -2.70 -11.46
CA HIS A 24 -7.86 -1.78 -12.23
C HIS A 24 -7.55 -1.76 -13.73
N SER A 25 -6.67 -2.64 -14.23
CA SER A 25 -6.26 -2.70 -15.64
C SER A 25 -5.71 -1.39 -16.21
N ILE A 26 -5.09 -0.56 -15.36
CA ILE A 26 -4.48 0.71 -15.73
C ILE A 26 -3.06 0.45 -16.25
N LYS A 27 -2.80 0.89 -17.48
CA LYS A 27 -1.50 0.73 -18.13
C LYS A 27 -0.49 1.69 -17.54
N HIS A 28 0.66 1.15 -17.14
CA HIS A 28 1.79 1.91 -16.63
C HIS A 28 3.09 1.12 -16.90
N THR A 29 4.24 1.75 -16.69
CA THR A 29 5.54 1.08 -16.71
C THR A 29 6.16 1.17 -15.32
N SER A 30 6.91 0.15 -14.92
CA SER A 30 7.62 0.16 -13.62
C SER A 30 8.57 1.35 -13.51
N ALA A 31 9.23 1.73 -14.61
CA ALA A 31 10.14 2.89 -14.64
C ALA A 31 9.42 4.20 -14.31
N HIS A 32 8.26 4.45 -14.94
CA HIS A 32 7.50 5.68 -14.68
C HIS A 32 6.88 5.68 -13.28
N LEU A 33 6.37 4.54 -12.81
CA LEU A 33 5.83 4.42 -11.46
C LEU A 33 6.92 4.69 -10.41
N GLN A 34 8.10 4.07 -10.58
CA GLN A 34 9.23 4.26 -9.68
C GLN A 34 9.70 5.72 -9.68
N GLU A 35 9.80 6.36 -10.84
CA GLU A 35 10.15 7.78 -10.95
C GLU A 35 9.13 8.68 -10.22
N SER A 36 7.83 8.39 -10.35
CA SER A 36 6.75 9.16 -9.70
C SER A 36 6.83 9.03 -8.18
N ILE A 37 7.14 7.83 -7.68
CA ILE A 37 7.33 7.56 -6.24
C ILE A 37 8.59 8.24 -5.70
N ASP A 38 9.72 8.11 -6.40
CA ASP A 38 11.02 8.61 -5.95
C ASP A 38 11.13 10.13 -6.00
N SER A 39 10.43 10.77 -6.93
CA SER A 39 10.38 12.23 -7.06
C SER A 39 9.46 12.90 -6.04
N HIS A 40 8.59 12.14 -5.36
CA HIS A 40 7.63 12.68 -4.41
C HIS A 40 8.29 12.99 -3.05
N VAL A 41 8.27 14.26 -2.63
CA VAL A 41 8.99 14.75 -1.44
C VAL A 41 8.58 14.08 -0.12
N GLU A 42 7.30 13.70 0.00
CA GLU A 42 6.77 13.00 1.18
C GLU A 42 6.81 11.48 1.05
N SER A 43 7.52 10.92 0.07
CA SER A 43 7.62 9.46 -0.09
C SER A 43 8.56 8.86 0.95
N PRO A 44 8.23 7.72 1.58
CA PRO A 44 6.97 6.97 1.47
C PRO A 44 5.90 7.48 2.47
N SER A 45 4.72 7.86 1.98
CA SER A 45 3.58 8.21 2.84
C SER A 45 2.23 7.90 2.16
N MET A 46 1.15 7.93 2.95
CA MET A 46 -0.21 7.80 2.37
C MET A 46 -0.53 8.96 1.42
N LEU A 47 0.07 10.14 1.65
CA LEU A 47 -0.06 11.28 0.74
C LEU A 47 0.62 10.99 -0.59
N SER A 48 1.84 10.44 -0.58
CA SER A 48 2.52 10.07 -1.82
C SER A 48 1.77 8.97 -2.59
N VAL A 49 1.16 8.00 -1.90
CA VAL A 49 0.30 7.00 -2.54
C VAL A 49 -0.88 7.68 -3.25
N LYS A 50 -1.60 8.56 -2.55
CA LYS A 50 -2.75 9.28 -3.09
C LYS A 50 -2.36 10.10 -4.32
N ASP A 51 -1.29 10.88 -4.23
CA ASP A 51 -0.90 11.81 -5.28
C ASP A 51 -0.36 11.06 -6.51
N VAL A 52 0.40 9.98 -6.33
CA VAL A 52 0.82 9.10 -7.44
C VAL A 52 -0.38 8.44 -8.12
N LEU A 53 -1.36 7.92 -7.37
CA LEU A 53 -2.57 7.34 -7.97
C LEU A 53 -3.40 8.40 -8.73
N PHE A 54 -3.41 9.64 -8.26
CA PHE A 54 -4.08 10.75 -8.93
C PHE A 54 -3.46 11.05 -10.31
N GLU A 55 -2.14 10.91 -10.47
CA GLU A 55 -1.46 11.03 -11.78
C GLU A 55 -1.95 9.98 -12.79
N TYR A 56 -2.39 8.81 -12.31
CA TYR A 56 -3.03 7.77 -13.12
C TYR A 56 -4.55 7.95 -13.32
N GLY A 57 -5.10 9.09 -12.87
CA GLY A 57 -6.52 9.41 -13.00
C GLY A 57 -7.43 8.73 -11.96
N ILE A 58 -6.86 8.18 -10.89
CA ILE A 58 -7.65 7.62 -9.78
C ILE A 58 -7.90 8.71 -8.74
N GLU A 59 -9.15 9.15 -8.65
CA GLU A 59 -9.61 9.98 -7.55
C GLU A 59 -9.78 9.11 -6.30
N SER A 60 -9.25 9.57 -5.16
CA SER A 60 -9.29 8.82 -3.91
C SER A 60 -9.47 9.73 -2.69
N ALA A 61 -10.05 9.15 -1.64
CA ALA A 61 -10.23 9.78 -0.34
C ALA A 61 -9.45 9.00 0.74
N ALA A 62 -8.69 9.71 1.55
CA ALA A 62 -8.02 9.12 2.70
C ALA A 62 -8.94 9.23 3.93
N VAL A 63 -9.23 8.08 4.56
CA VAL A 63 -10.10 7.99 5.73
C VAL A 63 -9.34 7.40 6.90
N ARG A 64 -9.54 7.94 8.11
CA ARG A 64 -9.08 7.30 9.33
C ARG A 64 -10.11 6.26 9.75
N LYS A 65 -9.71 4.98 9.85
CA LYS A 65 -10.61 3.85 10.17
C LYS A 65 -11.53 4.09 11.37
N GLY A 66 -11.05 4.70 12.46
CA GLY A 66 -11.90 5.06 13.60
C GLY A 66 -12.70 3.87 14.14
N SER A 67 -14.03 4.01 14.17
CA SER A 67 -14.97 2.94 14.55
C SER A 67 -15.53 2.15 13.36
N TYR A 68 -15.08 2.42 12.14
CA TYR A 68 -15.53 1.70 10.94
C TYR A 68 -14.91 0.29 10.89
N THR A 69 -15.74 -0.67 10.53
CA THR A 69 -15.32 -2.03 10.19
C THR A 69 -14.68 -2.05 8.80
N TYR A 70 -14.01 -3.14 8.41
CA TYR A 70 -13.48 -3.21 7.05
C TYR A 70 -14.55 -3.42 6.01
N GLU A 71 -15.68 -4.03 6.38
CA GLU A 71 -16.86 -4.26 5.53
C GLU A 71 -17.57 -2.95 5.13
N ASP A 72 -17.30 -1.85 5.83
CA ASP A 72 -17.81 -0.52 5.49
C ASP A 72 -17.12 0.13 4.27
N PHE A 73 -16.06 -0.49 3.74
CA PHE A 73 -15.28 0.05 2.61
C PHE A 73 -15.41 -0.83 1.37
N GLU A 74 -15.57 -0.19 0.21
CA GLU A 74 -15.48 -0.87 -1.08
C GLU A 74 -14.05 -1.38 -1.33
N THR A 75 -13.93 -2.59 -1.87
CA THR A 75 -12.65 -3.18 -2.27
C THR A 75 -12.41 -3.03 -3.78
N PRO A 76 -11.14 -2.96 -4.25
CA PRO A 76 -9.93 -2.93 -3.43
C PRO A 76 -9.64 -1.53 -2.85
N PHE A 77 -8.95 -1.49 -1.71
CA PHE A 77 -8.45 -0.23 -1.13
C PHE A 77 -7.04 -0.39 -0.56
N ILE A 78 -6.29 0.71 -0.49
CA ILE A 78 -4.94 0.74 0.11
C ILE A 78 -5.04 1.18 1.56
N CYS A 79 -4.33 0.49 2.46
CA CYS A 79 -4.23 0.89 3.85
C CYS A 79 -2.82 0.67 4.42
N SER A 80 -2.60 1.21 5.62
CA SER A 80 -1.43 0.90 6.42
C SER A 80 -1.70 -0.38 7.22
N ILE A 81 -0.74 -1.31 7.22
CA ILE A 81 -0.74 -2.53 8.03
C ILE A 81 0.51 -2.56 8.92
N GLN A 82 0.37 -3.15 10.10
CA GLN A 82 1.41 -3.28 11.10
C GLN A 82 1.17 -4.60 11.84
N GLU A 83 2.20 -5.41 11.97
CA GLU A 83 2.16 -6.61 12.81
C GLU A 83 3.07 -6.45 14.04
N GLU A 84 2.95 -7.41 14.95
CA GLU A 84 3.89 -7.60 16.05
C GLU A 84 5.32 -7.78 15.47
N ASP A 85 6.31 -7.20 16.14
CA ASP A 85 7.73 -7.20 15.74
C ASP A 85 8.11 -6.44 14.44
N TRP A 86 7.17 -5.78 13.76
CA TRP A 86 7.52 -4.90 12.65
C TRP A 86 8.08 -3.56 13.19
N GLY A 87 9.30 -3.20 12.79
CA GLY A 87 9.93 -1.94 13.23
C GLY A 87 9.25 -0.66 12.71
N GLN A 88 8.37 -0.78 11.71
CA GLN A 88 7.56 0.30 11.13
C GLN A 88 6.38 -0.29 10.36
N SER A 89 5.36 0.51 10.11
CA SER A 89 4.19 0.10 9.33
C SER A 89 4.53 -0.03 7.85
N ALA A 90 3.77 -0.86 7.14
CA ALA A 90 3.83 -0.97 5.69
C ALA A 90 2.50 -0.60 5.05
N PHE A 91 2.49 -0.46 3.72
CA PHE A 91 1.25 -0.32 2.95
C PHE A 91 0.85 -1.66 2.34
N THR A 92 -0.45 -1.91 2.22
CA THR A 92 -1.01 -3.10 1.58
C THR A 92 -2.27 -2.75 0.78
N VAL A 93 -2.69 -3.65 -0.11
CA VAL A 93 -3.98 -3.59 -0.80
C VAL A 93 -4.90 -4.64 -0.19
N VAL A 94 -6.02 -4.21 0.39
CA VAL A 94 -7.11 -5.12 0.77
C VAL A 94 -7.94 -5.40 -0.47
N THR A 95 -8.14 -6.67 -0.79
CA THR A 95 -8.80 -7.14 -2.01
C THR A 95 -10.18 -7.74 -1.76
N ALA A 96 -10.44 -8.24 -0.55
CA ALA A 96 -11.75 -8.72 -0.12
C ALA A 96 -11.94 -8.56 1.39
N ASN A 97 -13.18 -8.39 1.81
CA ASN A 97 -13.62 -8.16 3.19
C ASN A 97 -15.00 -8.82 3.41
N GLU A 98 -15.01 -10.13 3.65
CA GLU A 98 -16.25 -10.89 3.78
C GLU A 98 -16.24 -11.74 5.06
N GLY A 99 -17.34 -11.71 5.82
CA GLY A 99 -17.53 -12.58 6.98
C GLY A 99 -16.54 -12.33 8.12
N GLY A 100 -16.09 -11.09 8.30
CA GLY A 100 -15.07 -10.73 9.29
C GLY A 100 -13.63 -11.11 8.91
N GLU A 101 -13.40 -11.70 7.75
CA GLU A 101 -12.07 -12.00 7.22
C GLU A 101 -11.65 -10.96 6.17
N ILE A 102 -10.35 -10.65 6.13
CA ILE A 102 -9.77 -9.74 5.14
C ILE A 102 -8.72 -10.49 4.31
N SER A 103 -8.81 -10.34 2.99
CA SER A 103 -7.74 -10.75 2.08
C SER A 103 -6.94 -9.52 1.68
N TYR A 104 -5.62 -9.61 1.75
CA TYR A 104 -4.74 -8.49 1.45
C TYR A 104 -3.43 -8.95 0.80
N LEU A 105 -2.78 -8.04 0.08
CA LEU A 105 -1.46 -8.26 -0.51
C LEU A 105 -0.39 -8.27 0.60
N ASP A 106 0.37 -9.35 0.75
CA ASP A 106 1.50 -9.38 1.70
C ASP A 106 2.53 -8.30 1.32
N PRO A 107 2.78 -7.30 2.18
CA PRO A 107 3.64 -6.16 1.85
C PRO A 107 5.14 -6.48 1.94
N VAL A 108 5.52 -7.68 2.41
CA VAL A 108 6.91 -8.08 2.63
C VAL A 108 7.43 -8.98 1.50
N ILE A 109 6.53 -9.58 0.71
CA ILE A 109 6.92 -10.41 -0.44
C ILE A 109 7.41 -9.50 -1.58
N LYS A 110 8.64 -9.75 -2.06
CA LYS A 110 9.09 -9.25 -3.36
C LYS A 110 8.45 -10.10 -4.45
N LEU A 111 7.64 -9.48 -5.30
CA LEU A 111 7.13 -10.08 -6.53
C LEU A 111 8.27 -10.25 -7.55
#